data_AF-A0A932BGP4-F1
#
_entry.id   AF-A0A932BGP4-F1
#
_cell.length_a   1.000
_cell.length_b   1.000
_cell.length_c   1.000
_cell.angle_alpha   90.00
_cell.angle_beta   90.00
_cell.angle_gamma   90.00
#
_symmetry.space_group_name_H-M   'P 1'
#
loop_
_entity.id
_entity.type
_entity.pdbx_description
1 polymer ?
#
loop_
_entity_poly.entity_id
_entity_poly.type
_entity_poly.pdbx_seq_one_letter_code
_entity_poly.pdbx_strand_id
1 'polypeptide(L)' 'MLTSLYRKRIAALAIQLAKDDPPLVKEVIARLRKSGEIEPDDLVYLDQIADRWIRIAEENRTRAKRLSPR' A
#
# COMPACT_ATOMS: atom_id res chain seq x y z
N MET A 1 -25.79 0.93 1.01
CA MET A 1 -24.38 1.16 0.59
C MET A 1 -23.41 0.64 1.66
N LEU A 2 -23.32 -0.67 1.85
CA LEU A 2 -22.38 -1.31 2.80
C LEU A 2 -21.00 -1.60 2.16
N THR A 3 -20.96 -1.67 0.83
CA THR A 3 -19.76 -1.95 0.03
C THR A 3 -18.69 -0.88 0.17
N SER A 4 -19.06 0.41 0.23
CA SER A 4 -18.10 1.52 0.37
C SER A 4 -17.39 1.53 1.72
N LEU A 5 -18.08 1.20 2.82
CA LEU A 5 -17.50 1.24 4.15
C LEU A 5 -16.49 0.10 4.36
N TYR A 6 -16.82 -1.09 3.85
CA TYR A 6 -15.93 -2.25 3.86
C TYR A 6 -14.68 -2.00 3.01
N ARG A 7 -14.84 -1.46 1.79
CA ARG A 7 -13.71 -1.05 0.92
C ARG A 7 -12.80 -0.03 1.60
N LYS A 8 -13.36 0.99 2.25
CA LYS A 8 -12.57 1.98 3.01
C LYS A 8 -11.78 1.36 4.16
N ARG A 9 -12.36 0.36 4.84
CA ARG A 9 -11.71 -0.34 5.95
C ARG A 9 -10.54 -1.20 5.46
N ILE A 10 -10.74 -1.92 4.36
CA ILE A 10 -9.67 -2.69 3.69
C ILE A 10 -8.56 -1.76 3.20
N ALA A 11 -8.90 -0.62 2.60
CA ALA A 11 -7.93 0.38 2.19
C ALA A 11 -7.15 0.96 3.38
N ALA A 12 -7.82 1.26 4.49
CA ALA A 12 -7.17 1.74 5.72
C ALA A 12 -6.22 0.69 6.33
N LEU A 13 -6.60 -0.59 6.30
CA LEU A 13 -5.76 -1.69 6.76
C LEU A 13 -4.54 -1.88 5.86
N ALA A 14 -4.72 -1.82 4.53
CA ALA A 14 -3.64 -1.87 3.57
C ALA A 14 -2.67 -0.69 3.75
N ILE A 15 -3.20 0.52 4.00
CA ILE A 15 -2.43 1.74 4.34
C ILE A 15 -1.64 1.54 5.65
N GLN A 16 -2.19 0.87 6.67
CA GLN A 16 -1.44 0.61 7.89
C GLN A 16 -0.31 -0.39 7.65
N LEU A 17 -0.58 -1.52 6.97
CA LEU A 17 0.44 -2.51 6.59
C LEU A 17 1.57 -1.91 5.75
N ALA A 18 1.21 -1.03 4.83
CA ALA A 18 2.13 -0.31 3.97
C ALA A 18 3.11 0.61 4.70
N LYS A 19 2.74 1.06 5.91
CA LYS A 19 3.56 1.94 6.75
C LYS A 19 4.65 1.17 7.45
N ASP A 20 4.36 -0.08 7.81
CA ASP A 20 5.27 -0.97 8.52
C ASP A 20 6.18 -1.73 7.53
N ASP A 21 5.64 -2.21 6.40
CA ASP A 21 6.41 -2.89 5.36
C ASP A 21 5.92 -2.53 3.93
N PRO A 22 6.52 -1.53 3.27
CA PRO A 22 6.11 -1.03 1.96
C PRO A 22 6.12 -2.08 0.81
N PRO A 23 7.08 -3.03 0.74
CA PRO A 23 7.02 -4.16 -0.19
C PRO A 23 5.74 -5.00 -0.09
N LEU A 24 5.21 -5.17 1.12
CA LEU A 24 4.07 -6.05 1.41
C LEU A 24 2.75 -5.52 0.80
N VAL A 25 2.71 -4.26 0.40
CA VAL A 25 1.54 -3.61 -0.19
C VAL A 25 1.14 -4.23 -1.51
N LYS A 26 2.12 -4.58 -2.36
CA LYS A 26 1.85 -5.23 -3.65
C LYS A 26 1.29 -6.63 -3.47
N GLU A 27 1.73 -7.37 -2.46
CA GLU A 27 1.14 -8.66 -2.09
C GLU A 27 -0.31 -8.51 -1.62
N VAL A 28 -0.61 -7.51 -0.79
CA VAL A 28 -1.98 -7.24 -0.34
C VAL A 28 -2.88 -6.89 -1.52
N ILE A 29 -2.42 -6.03 -2.44
CA ILE A 29 -3.17 -5.69 -3.66
C ILE A 29 -3.40 -6.92 -4.55
N ALA A 30 -2.39 -7.77 -4.75
CA ALA A 30 -2.53 -9.01 -5.50
C ALA A 30 -3.56 -9.96 -4.85
N ARG A 31 -3.59 -10.03 -3.52
CA ARG A 31 -4.53 -10.85 -2.75
C ARG A 31 -5.96 -10.31 -2.85
N LEU A 32 -6.14 -8.99 -2.81
CA LEU A 32 -7.42 -8.33 -3.03
C LEU A 32 -7.93 -8.49 -4.46
N ARG A 33 -7.02 -8.43 -5.44
CA ARG A 33 -7.34 -8.72 -6.85
C ARG A 33 -7.80 -10.16 -7.05
N LYS A 34 -7.20 -11.09 -6.31
CA LYS A 34 -7.56 -12.51 -6.35
C LYS A 34 -8.87 -12.80 -5.63
N SER A 35 -9.26 -12.03 -4.60
CA SER A 35 -10.56 -12.22 -3.94
C SER A 35 -11.73 -11.72 -4.79
N GLY A 36 -11.50 -10.79 -5.73
CA GLY A 36 -12.54 -10.23 -6.59
C GLY A 36 -13.55 -9.35 -5.84
N GLU A 37 -13.33 -9.08 -4.55
CA GLU A 37 -14.19 -8.23 -3.71
C GLU A 37 -14.01 -6.74 -4.01
N ILE A 38 -12.95 -6.38 -4.74
CA ILE A 38 -12.63 -5.01 -5.13
C ILE A 38 -12.61 -4.93 -6.66
N GLU A 39 -13.24 -3.89 -7.20
CA GLU A 39 -13.26 -3.68 -8.65
C GLU A 39 -11.85 -3.46 -9.20
N PRO A 40 -11.57 -3.93 -10.43
CA PRO A 40 -10.27 -3.75 -11.06
C PRO A 40 -9.82 -2.29 -11.13
N ASP A 41 -10.76 -1.35 -11.36
CA ASP A 41 -10.46 0.09 -11.41
C ASP A 41 -10.08 0.66 -10.02
N ASP A 42 -10.74 0.20 -8.96
CA ASP A 42 -10.37 0.57 -7.58
C ASP A 42 -8.97 0.05 -7.22
N LEU A 43 -8.56 -1.10 -7.81
CA LEU A 43 -7.23 -1.68 -7.61
C LEU A 43 -6.14 -0.91 -8.37
N VAL A 44 -6.44 -0.30 -9.52
CA VAL A 44 -5.48 0.57 -10.24
C VAL A 44 -5.09 1.76 -9.37
N TYR A 45 -6.07 2.36 -8.68
CA TYR A 45 -5.80 3.46 -7.75
C TYR A 45 -4.93 3.02 -6.57
N LEU A 46 -5.19 1.83 -6.00
CA LEU A 46 -4.38 1.26 -4.93
C LEU A 46 -2.93 0.95 -5.38
N ASP A 47 -2.75 0.48 -6.61
CA ASP A 47 -1.42 0.18 -7.17
C ASP A 47 -0.57 1.44 -7.33
N GLN A 48 -1.18 2.54 -7.80
CA GLN A 48 -0.51 3.85 -7.88
C GLN A 48 -0.12 4.40 -6.50
N ILE A 49 -0.98 4.20 -5.48
CA ILE A 49 -0.65 4.57 -4.10
C ILE A 49 0.51 3.74 -3.58
N ALA A 50 0.52 2.44 -3.85
CA ALA A 50 1.58 1.52 -3.45
C ALA A 50 2.94 1.94 -4.04
N ASP A 51 3.00 2.23 -5.33
CA ASP A 51 4.24 2.70 -5.98
C ASP A 51 4.77 3.98 -5.34
N ARG A 52 3.89 4.92 -5.00
CA ARG A 52 4.27 6.16 -4.32
C ARG A 52 4.82 5.89 -2.91
N TRP A 53 4.23 4.96 -2.17
CA TRP A 53 4.67 4.62 -0.82
C TRP A 53 6.00 3.90 -0.80
N ILE A 54 6.22 2.96 -1.73
CA ILE A 54 7.50 2.27 -1.90
C ILE A 54 8.60 3.31 -2.17
N ARG A 55 8.35 4.24 -3.08
CA ARG A 55 9.29 5.33 -3.39
C ARG A 55 9.63 6.19 -2.17
N ILE A 56 8.62 6.62 -1.40
CA ILE A 56 8.82 7.40 -0.18
C ILE A 56 9.64 6.60 0.85
N ALA A 57 9.36 5.30 1.01
CA ALA A 57 10.09 4.46 1.95
C ALA A 57 11.55 4.23 1.55
N GLU A 58 11.83 4.06 0.25
CA GLU A 58 13.20 3.98 -0.28
C GLU A 58 13.96 5.30 -0.10
N GLU A 59 13.33 6.42 -0.37
CA GLU A 59 13.90 7.76 -0.14
C GLU A 59 14.20 7.96 1.35
N ASN A 60 13.28 7.56 2.24
CA ASN A 60 13.48 7.62 3.69
C ASN A 60 14.60 6.69 4.16
N ARG A 61 14.69 5.45 3.67
CA ARG A 61 15.82 4.54 3.97
C ARG A 61 17.14 5.13 3.51
N THR A 62 17.17 5.74 2.33
CA THR A 62 18.38 6.37 1.78
C THR A 62 18.81 7.58 2.61
N ARG A 63 17.85 8.43 3.00
CA ARG A 63 18.11 9.56 3.92
C ARG A 63 18.58 9.08 5.28
N ALA A 64 17.95 8.07 5.87
CA ALA A 64 18.36 7.50 7.16
C ALA A 64 19.78 6.92 7.11
N LYS A 65 20.16 6.25 6.01
CA LYS A 65 21.54 5.78 5.76
C LYS A 65 22.53 6.95 5.66
N ARG A 66 22.16 8.07 5.03
CA ARG A 66 23.03 9.26 4.93
C ARG A 66 23.16 10.02 6.26
N LEU A 67 22.11 10.04 7.06
CA LEU A 67 22.08 10.69 8.39
C LEU A 67 22.70 9.83 9.50
N SER A 68 23.01 8.57 9.22
CA SER A 68 23.77 7.69 10.12
C SER A 68 25.16 7.40 9.54
N PRO A 69 26.08 8.38 9.45
CA PRO A 69 27.48 8.06 9.26
C PRO A 69 27.96 7.43 10.57
N ARG A 70 28.37 6.16 10.50
CA ARG A 70 29.23 5.58 11.54
C ARG A 70 30.59 6.25 11.50
#